data_AF-A0A929Y4H0-F1
#
_entry.id   AF-A0A929Y4H0-F1
#
_cell.length_a   1.000
_cell.length_b   1.000
_cell.length_c   1.000
_cell.angle_alpha   90.00
_cell.angle_beta   90.00
_cell.angle_gamma   90.00
#
_symmetry.space_group_name_H-M   'P 1'
#
loop_
_entity.id
_entity.type
_entity.pdbx_description
1 polymer ?
#
loop_
_entity_poly.entity_id
_entity_poly.type
_entity_poly.pdbx_seq_one_letter_code
_entity_poly.pdbx_strand_id
1 'polypeptide(L)'
;MKRWQSGFTIVEVVLFLAITGLLTVGLLAGVSAALRQQQYHDAVQSFAGFIRDQYSRVISIENDRGDRDTCPVKGATNDGARGQSNCVVVGRYVKSTNSEARSFTAYPLYALKRSGVWTYSYSESEANTYTVGWGAQVRSLTATNTIGRELALLIYRDPDSGQVIVRTNDAPYSPANINNFIRNMQPNGGMYTADLQLRQREFCVYDTGWSVGQRLSVFLGAKAGSSEAVTVGHATKGCDNEATA
;
A
#
# COMPACT_ATOMS: atom_id res chain seq x y z
N MET A 1 63.18 42.87 -12.68
CA MET A 1 63.07 41.57 -13.39
C MET A 1 61.59 41.30 -13.65
N LYS A 2 61.13 41.37 -14.90
CA LYS A 2 59.73 41.09 -15.29
C LYS A 2 59.61 39.59 -15.58
N ARG A 3 58.93 38.83 -14.71
CA ARG A 3 58.53 37.45 -15.00
C ARG A 3 57.47 37.48 -16.09
N TRP A 4 57.77 36.91 -17.24
CA TRP A 4 56.77 36.62 -18.27
C TRP A 4 55.88 35.50 -17.72
N GLN A 5 54.60 35.81 -17.49
CA GLN A 5 53.60 34.79 -17.20
C GLN A 5 53.29 34.08 -18.52
N SER A 6 53.66 32.81 -18.66
CA SER A 6 53.26 32.01 -19.82
C SER A 6 51.75 31.79 -19.78
N GLY A 7 51.04 32.21 -20.82
CA GLY A 7 49.63 31.87 -21.00
C GLY A 7 49.43 30.37 -21.26
N PHE A 8 48.23 29.87 -20.99
CA PHE A 8 47.86 28.49 -21.28
C PHE A 8 47.77 28.25 -22.80
N THR A 9 48.22 27.08 -23.24
CA THR A 9 48.10 26.68 -24.66
C THR A 9 46.68 26.20 -24.97
N ILE A 10 46.23 26.36 -26.22
CA ILE A 10 44.89 25.89 -26.66
C ILE A 10 44.73 24.39 -26.39
N VAL A 11 45.79 23.60 -26.60
CA VAL A 11 45.77 22.14 -26.36
C VAL A 11 45.53 21.82 -24.87
N GLU A 12 46.17 22.55 -23.96
CA GLU A 12 46.01 22.35 -22.52
C GLU A 12 44.60 22.72 -22.04
N VAL A 13 44.03 23.81 -22.57
CA VAL A 13 42.66 24.22 -22.28
C VAL A 13 41.65 23.19 -22.79
N VAL A 14 41.82 22.69 -24.01
CA VAL A 14 40.92 21.67 -24.59
C VAL A 14 41.04 20.34 -23.84
N LEU A 15 42.24 19.92 -23.44
CA LEU A 15 42.44 18.71 -22.65
C LEU A 15 41.80 18.83 -21.26
N PHE A 16 41.96 19.97 -20.60
CA PHE A 16 41.33 20.24 -19.31
C PHE A 16 39.79 20.22 -19.43
N LEU A 17 39.23 20.84 -20.46
CA LEU A 17 37.78 20.83 -20.72
C LEU A 17 37.26 19.42 -21.04
N ALA A 18 38.02 18.62 -21.77
CA ALA A 18 37.65 17.24 -22.08
C ALA A 18 37.59 16.36 -20.82
N ILE A 19 38.62 16.46 -19.95
CA ILE A 19 38.68 15.68 -18.70
C ILE A 19 37.60 16.15 -17.72
N THR A 20 37.45 17.46 -17.52
CA THR A 20 36.41 18.01 -16.63
C THR A 20 35.01 17.70 -17.13
N GLY A 21 34.77 17.77 -18.44
CA GLY A 21 33.51 17.34 -19.06
C GLY A 21 33.20 15.87 -18.80
N LEU A 22 34.18 14.98 -19.01
CA LEU A 22 34.02 13.54 -18.77
C LEU A 22 33.76 13.22 -17.30
N LEU A 23 34.48 13.86 -16.38
CA LEU A 23 34.25 13.72 -14.93
C LEU A 23 32.87 14.22 -14.53
N THR A 24 32.41 15.34 -15.09
CA THR A 24 31.08 15.90 -14.82
C THR A 24 29.97 14.95 -15.29
N VAL A 25 30.09 14.39 -16.49
CA VAL A 25 29.13 13.39 -17.01
C VAL A 25 29.11 12.14 -16.13
N GLY A 26 30.28 11.64 -15.70
CA GLY A 26 30.37 10.51 -14.78
C GLY A 26 29.68 10.76 -13.44
N LEU A 27 29.88 11.95 -12.86
CA LEU A 27 29.21 12.36 -11.62
C LEU A 27 27.69 12.46 -11.81
N LEU A 28 27.22 13.08 -12.90
CA LEU A 28 25.79 13.20 -13.18
C LEU A 28 25.10 11.83 -13.35
N ALA A 29 25.77 10.88 -14.01
CA ALA A 29 25.27 9.51 -14.14
C ALA A 29 25.19 8.81 -12.78
N GLY A 30 26.22 8.96 -11.94
CA GLY A 30 26.26 8.42 -10.58
C GLY A 30 25.17 8.99 -9.67
N VAL A 31 24.99 10.32 -9.68
CA VAL A 31 23.94 11.01 -8.92
C VAL A 31 22.55 10.54 -9.37
N SER A 32 22.34 10.37 -10.68
CA SER A 32 21.07 9.88 -11.22
C SER A 32 20.74 8.45 -10.77
N ALA A 33 21.73 7.58 -10.59
CA ALA A 33 21.52 6.24 -10.04
C ALA A 33 21.23 6.25 -8.53
N ALA A 34 21.94 7.08 -7.77
CA ALA A 34 21.72 7.23 -6.32
C ALA A 34 20.34 7.82 -6.00
N LEU A 35 19.94 8.88 -6.72
CA LEU A 35 18.63 9.51 -6.56
C LEU A 35 17.50 8.52 -6.81
N ARG A 36 17.63 7.74 -7.88
CA ARG A 36 16.72 6.65 -8.18
C ARG A 36 16.56 5.72 -6.98
N GLN A 37 17.64 5.12 -6.49
CA GLN A 37 17.54 4.19 -5.37
C GLN A 37 16.88 4.81 -4.12
N GLN A 38 17.15 6.10 -3.84
CA GLN A 38 16.46 6.83 -2.77
C GLN A 38 14.95 6.96 -3.02
N GLN A 39 14.53 7.36 -4.22
CA GLN A 39 13.12 7.43 -4.60
C GLN A 39 12.40 6.09 -4.42
N TYR A 40 13.08 4.97 -4.65
CA TYR A 40 12.52 3.64 -4.49
C TYR A 40 12.32 3.32 -3.01
N HIS A 41 13.35 3.56 -2.20
CA HIS A 41 13.26 3.38 -0.75
C HIS A 41 12.16 4.28 -0.16
N ASP A 42 12.04 5.52 -0.60
CA ASP A 42 10.99 6.44 -0.17
C ASP A 42 9.60 5.96 -0.56
N ALA A 43 9.42 5.42 -1.78
CA ALA A 43 8.15 4.84 -2.21
C ALA A 43 7.75 3.61 -1.37
N VAL A 44 8.71 2.74 -1.06
CA VAL A 44 8.49 1.55 -0.21
C VAL A 44 8.13 1.97 1.21
N GLN A 45 8.88 2.90 1.80
CA GLN A 45 8.66 3.35 3.17
C GLN A 45 7.36 4.15 3.32
N SER A 46 7.03 4.99 2.35
CA SER A 46 5.75 5.72 2.34
C SER A 46 4.56 4.77 2.22
N PHE A 47 4.63 3.75 1.36
CA PHE A 47 3.58 2.73 1.29
C PHE A 47 3.46 1.93 2.59
N ALA A 48 4.58 1.52 3.18
CA ALA A 48 4.57 0.85 4.49
C ALA A 48 3.97 1.76 5.59
N GLY A 49 4.30 3.06 5.58
CA GLY A 49 3.72 4.07 6.45
C GLY A 49 2.21 4.19 6.30
N PHE A 50 1.71 4.21 5.05
CA PHE A 50 0.27 4.21 4.77
C PHE A 50 -0.44 2.99 5.38
N ILE A 51 0.08 1.78 5.17
CA ILE A 51 -0.52 0.57 5.76
C ILE A 51 -0.47 0.61 7.29
N ARG A 52 0.61 1.12 7.89
CA ARG A 52 0.72 1.31 9.35
C ARG A 52 -0.30 2.30 9.90
N ASP A 53 -0.55 3.41 9.21
CA ASP A 53 -1.59 4.37 9.58
C ASP A 53 -2.98 3.72 9.55
N GLN A 54 -3.29 2.97 8.49
CA GLN A 54 -4.55 2.24 8.41
C GLN A 54 -4.69 1.21 9.53
N TYR A 55 -3.60 0.53 9.89
CA TYR A 55 -3.58 -0.41 11.02
C TYR A 55 -3.82 0.30 12.36
N SER A 56 -3.16 1.45 12.59
CA SER A 56 -3.29 2.25 13.80
C SER A 56 -4.74 2.68 14.04
N ARG A 57 -5.43 3.11 12.97
CA ARG A 57 -6.86 3.50 13.01
C ARG A 57 -7.82 2.35 13.32
N VAL A 58 -7.37 1.09 13.19
CA VAL A 58 -8.16 -0.09 13.60
C VAL A 58 -7.91 -0.47 15.06
N ILE A 59 -6.68 -0.32 15.55
CA ILE A 59 -6.36 -0.58 16.96
C ILE A 59 -6.96 0.52 17.85
N SER A 60 -6.71 1.78 17.48
CA SER A 60 -7.30 2.96 18.10
C SER A 60 -8.45 3.42 17.22
N ILE A 61 -9.64 2.88 17.49
CA ILE A 61 -10.83 3.09 16.67
C ILE A 61 -11.12 4.58 16.58
N GLU A 62 -10.88 5.14 15.39
CA GLU A 62 -11.18 6.53 15.08
C GLU A 62 -12.45 6.58 14.22
N ASN A 63 -13.41 7.39 14.65
CA ASN A 63 -14.64 7.63 13.93
C ASN A 63 -14.55 9.00 13.23
N ASP A 64 -14.18 8.97 11.96
CA ASP A 64 -14.04 10.16 11.12
C ASP A 64 -15.38 10.69 10.58
N ARG A 65 -16.49 10.05 10.99
CA ARG A 65 -17.83 10.33 10.46
C ARG A 65 -18.36 11.70 10.94
N GLY A 66 -19.01 12.43 10.04
CA GLY A 66 -19.74 13.64 10.37
C GLY A 66 -20.94 13.37 11.28
N ASP A 67 -21.39 14.39 12.01
CA ASP A 67 -22.46 14.28 13.02
C ASP A 67 -23.78 13.73 12.46
N ARG A 68 -24.01 13.90 11.16
CA ARG A 68 -25.27 13.57 10.47
C ARG A 68 -25.15 12.45 9.45
N ASP A 69 -23.97 11.88 9.24
CA ASP A 69 -23.83 10.83 8.24
C ASP A 69 -24.51 9.55 8.73
N THR A 70 -25.22 8.89 7.82
CA THR A 70 -25.92 7.65 8.11
C THR A 70 -24.97 6.47 8.03
N CYS A 71 -25.08 5.50 8.95
CA CYS A 71 -24.31 4.26 8.82
C CYS A 71 -24.58 3.56 7.47
N PRO A 72 -23.54 3.14 6.73
CA PRO A 72 -23.69 2.53 5.40
C PRO A 72 -24.23 1.10 5.45
N VAL A 73 -24.30 0.47 6.63
CA VAL A 73 -24.85 -0.87 6.78
C VAL A 73 -26.38 -0.83 6.69
N LYS A 74 -26.95 -1.56 5.72
CA LYS A 74 -28.42 -1.61 5.51
C LYS A 74 -29.14 -2.03 6.79
N GLY A 75 -30.14 -1.22 7.19
CA GLY A 75 -30.94 -1.47 8.38
C GLY A 75 -30.36 -0.87 9.67
N ALA A 76 -29.29 -0.09 9.59
CA ALA A 76 -28.83 0.74 10.69
C ALA A 76 -29.83 1.87 10.98
N THR A 77 -30.05 2.15 12.26
CA THR A 77 -30.83 3.31 12.72
C THR A 77 -29.87 4.45 13.02
N ASN A 78 -30.21 5.66 12.59
CA ASN A 78 -29.43 6.87 12.88
C ASN A 78 -30.34 7.84 13.61
N ASP A 79 -30.33 7.83 14.94
CA ASP A 79 -31.14 8.77 15.75
C ASP A 79 -30.50 10.17 15.86
N GLY A 80 -29.66 10.54 14.89
CA GLY A 80 -29.22 11.92 14.66
C GLY A 80 -28.09 12.45 15.53
N ALA A 81 -27.60 11.69 16.53
CA ALA A 81 -26.46 12.08 17.38
C ALA A 81 -25.34 11.04 17.42
N ARG A 82 -24.10 11.50 17.66
CA ARG A 82 -22.93 10.62 17.86
C ARG A 82 -23.22 9.63 19.00
N GLY A 83 -22.92 8.36 18.78
CA GLY A 83 -23.11 7.30 19.77
C GLY A 83 -24.53 6.73 19.88
N GLN A 84 -25.50 7.24 19.11
CA GLN A 84 -26.88 6.72 19.08
C GLN A 84 -27.16 5.80 17.88
N SER A 85 -26.15 5.48 17.07
CA SER A 85 -26.28 4.48 16.00
C SER A 85 -25.98 3.08 16.51
N ASN A 86 -26.76 2.10 16.06
CA ASN A 86 -26.53 0.66 16.29
C ASN A 86 -25.33 0.08 15.50
N CYS A 87 -24.57 0.94 14.85
CA CYS A 87 -23.50 0.61 13.91
C CYS A 87 -22.16 1.10 14.46
N VAL A 88 -21.15 0.22 14.40
CA VAL A 88 -19.83 0.45 15.00
C VAL A 88 -18.74 0.39 13.93
N VAL A 89 -17.73 1.24 14.06
CA VAL A 89 -16.51 1.18 13.23
C VAL A 89 -15.66 0.04 13.76
N VAL A 90 -15.31 -0.90 12.89
CA VAL A 90 -14.58 -2.12 13.26
C VAL A 90 -13.26 -2.27 12.52
N GLY A 91 -13.02 -1.51 11.46
CA GLY A 91 -11.88 -1.75 10.60
C GLY A 91 -11.65 -0.72 9.51
N ARG A 92 -10.72 -1.04 8.62
CA ARG A 92 -10.40 -0.32 7.40
C ARG A 92 -10.35 -1.30 6.23
N TYR A 93 -10.93 -0.90 5.11
CA TYR A 93 -10.87 -1.61 3.84
C TYR A 93 -10.10 -0.76 2.84
N VAL A 94 -9.03 -1.29 2.27
CA VAL A 94 -8.17 -0.63 1.29
C VAL A 94 -8.29 -1.37 -0.02
N LYS A 95 -8.51 -0.65 -1.13
CA LYS A 95 -8.48 -1.25 -2.47
C LYS A 95 -7.68 -0.39 -3.45
N SER A 96 -7.08 -1.01 -4.45
CA SER A 96 -6.50 -0.29 -5.59
C SER A 96 -7.58 0.44 -6.36
N THR A 97 -7.31 1.69 -6.76
CA THR A 97 -8.25 2.48 -7.58
C THR A 97 -8.25 2.07 -9.05
N ASN A 98 -7.14 1.49 -9.51
CA ASN A 98 -6.93 1.05 -10.88
C ASN A 98 -6.05 -0.20 -10.92
N SER A 99 -6.02 -0.84 -12.09
CA SER A 99 -5.15 -2.00 -12.37
C SER A 99 -3.67 -1.63 -12.52
N GLU A 100 -3.34 -0.33 -12.53
CA GLU A 100 -1.95 0.15 -12.49
C GLU A 100 -1.35 0.03 -11.09
N ALA A 101 -2.18 -0.14 -10.06
CA ALA A 101 -1.78 -0.36 -8.67
C ALA A 101 -0.86 0.74 -8.11
N ARG A 102 -1.10 1.99 -8.54
CA ARG A 102 -0.35 3.19 -8.11
C ARG A 102 -1.08 3.98 -7.03
N SER A 103 -2.39 3.84 -6.97
CA SER A 103 -3.25 4.56 -6.03
C SER A 103 -4.18 3.58 -5.33
N PHE A 104 -4.40 3.84 -4.05
CA PHE A 104 -5.18 3.03 -3.14
C PHE A 104 -6.18 3.91 -2.42
N THR A 105 -7.41 3.45 -2.28
CA THR A 105 -8.42 4.12 -1.48
C THR A 105 -8.74 3.28 -0.26
N ALA A 106 -8.65 3.90 0.91
CA ALA A 106 -9.03 3.35 2.18
C ALA A 106 -10.44 3.84 2.58
N TYR A 107 -11.22 2.96 3.17
CA TYR A 107 -12.57 3.21 3.66
C TYR A 107 -12.71 2.68 5.09
N PRO A 108 -13.42 3.38 5.99
CA PRO A 108 -13.84 2.81 7.26
C PRO A 108 -14.80 1.63 7.06
N LEU A 109 -14.56 0.54 7.78
CA LEU A 109 -15.42 -0.63 7.80
C LEU A 109 -16.35 -0.56 9.01
N TYR A 110 -17.64 -0.71 8.74
CA TYR A 110 -18.68 -0.70 9.74
C TYR A 110 -19.27 -2.09 9.93
N ALA A 111 -19.74 -2.37 11.15
CA ALA A 111 -20.48 -3.56 11.49
C ALA A 111 -21.77 -3.24 12.24
N LEU A 112 -22.81 -4.04 11.98
CA LEU A 112 -24.10 -4.02 12.65
C LEU A 112 -24.47 -5.45 13.04
N LYS A 113 -24.81 -5.69 14.31
CA LYS A 113 -25.32 -6.99 14.76
C LYS A 113 -26.84 -7.03 14.61
N ARG A 114 -27.36 -7.98 13.83
CA ARG A 114 -28.80 -8.19 13.65
C ARG A 114 -29.15 -9.66 13.87
N SER A 115 -30.05 -9.93 14.81
CA SER A 115 -30.46 -11.30 15.16
C SER A 115 -29.27 -12.24 15.44
N GLY A 116 -28.24 -11.74 16.11
CA GLY A 116 -27.02 -12.49 16.44
C GLY A 116 -25.97 -12.57 15.32
N VAL A 117 -26.24 -12.04 14.13
CA VAL A 117 -25.31 -12.07 12.97
C VAL A 117 -24.74 -10.68 12.69
N TRP A 118 -23.42 -10.59 12.59
CA TRP A 118 -22.76 -9.36 12.15
C TRP A 118 -22.85 -9.18 10.64
N THR A 119 -23.28 -8.00 10.22
CA THR A 119 -23.28 -7.55 8.82
C THR A 119 -22.34 -6.37 8.69
N TYR A 120 -21.57 -6.36 7.62
CA TYR A 120 -20.51 -5.38 7.39
C TYR A 120 -20.76 -4.57 6.12
N SER A 121 -20.32 -3.31 6.11
CA SER A 121 -20.34 -2.44 4.93
C SER A 121 -19.35 -1.29 5.10
N TYR A 122 -19.10 -0.54 4.03
CA TYR A 122 -18.27 0.67 4.03
C TYR A 122 -18.95 1.74 3.17
N SER A 123 -18.67 3.03 3.43
CA SER A 123 -19.18 4.12 2.62
C SER A 123 -18.14 4.60 1.62
N GLU A 124 -18.53 4.75 0.34
CA GLU A 124 -17.64 5.30 -0.67
C GLU A 124 -17.42 6.81 -0.53
N SER A 125 -18.30 7.51 0.22
CA SER A 125 -18.15 8.94 0.51
C SER A 125 -17.03 9.25 1.51
N GLU A 126 -16.59 8.25 2.27
CA GLU A 126 -15.56 8.37 3.33
C GLU A 126 -14.20 7.87 2.83
N ALA A 127 -13.97 7.98 1.52
CA ALA A 127 -12.75 7.58 0.84
C ALA A 127 -11.55 8.43 1.27
N ASN A 128 -10.47 7.78 1.70
CA ASN A 128 -9.15 8.39 1.82
C ASN A 128 -8.20 7.78 0.80
N THR A 129 -7.78 8.56 -0.19
CA THR A 129 -6.93 8.09 -1.29
C THR A 129 -5.47 8.39 -1.02
N TYR A 130 -4.64 7.37 -1.20
CA TYR A 130 -3.19 7.41 -1.14
C TYR A 130 -2.61 7.07 -2.51
N THR A 131 -1.66 7.88 -2.98
CA THR A 131 -0.91 7.61 -4.21
C THR A 131 0.54 7.33 -3.85
N VAL A 132 1.08 6.24 -4.38
CA VAL A 132 2.48 5.85 -4.16
C VAL A 132 3.39 6.88 -4.82
N GLY A 133 4.42 7.30 -4.09
CA GLY A 133 5.42 8.24 -4.60
C GLY A 133 6.17 7.72 -5.83
N TRP A 134 6.71 8.65 -6.62
CA TRP A 134 7.65 8.36 -7.70
C TRP A 134 7.11 7.44 -8.82
N GLY A 135 5.78 7.33 -8.93
CA GLY A 135 5.13 6.50 -9.96
C GLY A 135 5.30 4.99 -9.75
N ALA A 136 5.81 4.59 -8.59
CA ALA A 136 5.96 3.19 -8.22
C ALA A 136 4.59 2.49 -8.15
N GLN A 137 4.59 1.20 -8.46
CA GLN A 137 3.40 0.36 -8.47
C GLN A 137 3.50 -0.65 -7.35
N VAL A 138 2.40 -0.90 -6.64
CA VAL A 138 2.38 -1.86 -5.54
C VAL A 138 1.34 -2.93 -5.82
N ARG A 139 1.76 -4.19 -5.83
CA ARG A 139 0.87 -5.32 -6.08
C ARG A 139 1.00 -6.37 -5.00
N SER A 140 -0.09 -7.08 -4.72
CA SER A 140 -0.04 -8.20 -3.78
C SER A 140 0.59 -9.41 -4.45
N LEU A 141 1.50 -10.09 -3.76
CA LEU A 141 1.80 -11.46 -4.10
C LEU A 141 0.58 -12.32 -3.69
N THR A 142 0.04 -13.07 -4.64
CA THR A 142 -1.00 -14.05 -4.35
C THR A 142 -0.38 -15.26 -3.66
N ALA A 143 -1.20 -16.09 -3.02
CA ALA A 143 -0.67 -17.29 -2.38
C ALA A 143 -0.24 -18.39 -3.37
N THR A 144 -0.48 -18.21 -4.68
CA THR A 144 0.15 -19.00 -5.75
C THR A 144 1.50 -18.44 -6.19
N ASN A 145 2.05 -17.45 -5.47
CA ASN A 145 3.28 -16.72 -5.79
C ASN A 145 3.24 -16.03 -7.16
N THR A 146 2.06 -15.55 -7.55
CA THR A 146 1.89 -14.72 -8.76
C THR A 146 1.56 -13.29 -8.36
N ILE A 147 1.90 -12.32 -9.21
CA ILE A 147 1.51 -10.93 -8.96
C ILE A 147 0.02 -10.73 -9.23
N GLY A 148 -0.72 -10.30 -8.20
CA GLY A 148 -2.10 -9.85 -8.35
C GLY A 148 -2.18 -8.54 -9.15
N ARG A 149 -3.19 -8.42 -10.01
CA ARG A 149 -3.40 -7.21 -10.83
C ARG A 149 -3.96 -6.05 -10.02
N GLU A 150 -4.81 -6.36 -9.05
CA GLU A 150 -5.41 -5.40 -8.13
C GLU A 150 -5.06 -5.81 -6.70
N LEU A 151 -5.31 -4.91 -5.76
CA LEU A 151 -5.12 -5.16 -4.33
C LEU A 151 -6.42 -4.86 -3.62
N ALA A 152 -6.88 -5.80 -2.80
CA ALA A 152 -7.85 -5.57 -1.76
C ALA A 152 -7.24 -6.00 -0.42
N LEU A 153 -7.31 -5.14 0.58
CA LEU A 153 -6.81 -5.38 1.92
C LEU A 153 -7.91 -4.99 2.91
N LEU A 154 -8.27 -5.91 3.79
CA LEU A 154 -9.19 -5.69 4.88
C LEU A 154 -8.44 -5.86 6.18
N ILE A 155 -8.51 -4.87 7.06
CA ILE A 155 -8.00 -4.94 8.42
C ILE A 155 -9.18 -4.65 9.31
N TYR A 156 -9.62 -5.60 10.13
CA TYR A 156 -10.75 -5.38 11.02
C TYR A 156 -10.54 -6.07 12.35
N ARG A 157 -11.07 -5.45 13.40
CA ARG A 157 -11.21 -6.05 14.72
C ARG A 157 -12.53 -6.80 14.76
N ASP A 158 -12.45 -8.11 15.01
CA ASP A 158 -13.63 -8.94 15.18
C ASP A 158 -14.43 -8.45 16.40
N PRO A 159 -15.73 -8.11 16.25
CA PRO A 159 -16.51 -7.52 17.34
C PRO A 159 -16.78 -8.45 18.53
N ASP A 160 -16.79 -9.76 18.31
CA ASP A 160 -17.10 -10.73 19.37
C ASP A 160 -15.83 -11.17 20.13
N SER A 161 -14.70 -11.33 19.44
CA SER A 161 -13.43 -11.80 20.02
C SER A 161 -12.41 -10.69 20.29
N GLY A 162 -12.59 -9.50 19.71
CA GLY A 162 -11.64 -8.39 19.81
C GLY A 162 -10.32 -8.59 19.06
N GLN A 163 -10.16 -9.71 18.34
CA GLN A 163 -8.94 -10.01 17.59
C GLN A 163 -8.85 -9.17 16.31
N VAL A 164 -7.67 -8.63 16.01
CA VAL A 164 -7.44 -7.97 14.72
C VAL A 164 -7.11 -9.03 13.67
N ILE A 165 -7.94 -9.04 12.62
CA ILE A 165 -7.86 -9.95 11.50
C ILE A 165 -7.54 -9.14 10.25
N VAL A 166 -6.55 -9.60 9.51
CA VAL A 166 -6.20 -9.03 8.21
C VAL A 166 -6.68 -10.00 7.12
N ARG A 167 -7.21 -9.53 5.98
CA ARG A 167 -7.56 -10.30 4.76
C ARG A 167 -7.06 -9.60 3.51
N THR A 168 -6.58 -10.33 2.51
CA THR A 168 -6.08 -9.76 1.24
C THR A 168 -6.63 -10.52 0.07
N ASN A 169 -6.73 -9.84 -1.06
CA ASN A 169 -7.21 -10.36 -2.31
C ASN A 169 -6.56 -9.64 -3.48
N ASP A 170 -6.57 -10.30 -4.63
CA ASP A 170 -6.25 -9.71 -5.92
C ASP A 170 -7.48 -9.14 -6.64
N ALA A 171 -8.67 -9.22 -6.03
CA ALA A 171 -9.91 -8.61 -6.52
C ALA A 171 -10.63 -7.76 -5.43
N PRO A 172 -11.09 -6.54 -5.77
CA PRO A 172 -11.81 -5.67 -4.85
C PRO A 172 -13.25 -6.14 -4.59
N TYR A 173 -13.79 -5.72 -3.45
CA TYR A 173 -15.13 -5.98 -2.97
C TYR A 173 -15.91 -4.66 -2.89
N SER A 174 -17.16 -4.69 -3.33
CA SER A 174 -18.11 -3.60 -3.18
C SER A 174 -18.76 -3.60 -1.80
N PRO A 175 -19.45 -2.52 -1.39
CA PRO A 175 -20.19 -2.49 -0.13
C PRO A 175 -21.25 -3.59 -0.02
N ALA A 176 -21.75 -4.11 -1.16
CA ALA A 176 -22.75 -5.16 -1.21
C ALA A 176 -22.19 -6.56 -0.94
N ASN A 177 -20.91 -6.81 -1.24
CA ASN A 177 -20.30 -8.13 -1.12
C ASN A 177 -19.12 -8.20 -0.13
N ILE A 178 -18.82 -7.12 0.61
CA ILE A 178 -17.73 -7.13 1.60
C ILE A 178 -17.88 -8.22 2.68
N ASN A 179 -19.13 -8.63 2.97
CA ASN A 179 -19.41 -9.76 3.86
C ASN A 179 -18.80 -11.08 3.34
N ASN A 180 -18.71 -11.25 2.02
CA ASN A 180 -18.05 -12.39 1.40
C ASN A 180 -16.56 -12.37 1.72
N PHE A 181 -15.92 -11.19 1.69
CA PHE A 181 -14.50 -11.08 2.02
C PHE A 181 -14.23 -11.54 3.47
N ILE A 182 -15.07 -11.12 4.41
CA ILE A 182 -14.97 -11.52 5.83
C ILE A 182 -15.15 -13.03 6.00
N ARG A 183 -16.07 -13.61 5.24
CA ARG A 183 -16.36 -15.06 5.21
C ARG A 183 -15.37 -15.88 4.39
N ASN A 184 -14.27 -15.28 3.92
CA ASN A 184 -13.28 -15.96 3.07
C ASN A 184 -13.91 -16.52 1.78
N MET A 185 -14.74 -15.71 1.11
CA MET A 185 -15.42 -16.01 -0.15
C MET A 185 -15.04 -14.98 -1.21
N GLN A 186 -15.07 -15.41 -2.46
CA GLN A 186 -14.85 -14.57 -3.63
C GLN A 186 -15.91 -13.45 -3.73
N PRO A 187 -15.63 -12.36 -4.47
CA PRO A 187 -16.59 -11.27 -4.68
C PRO A 187 -17.94 -11.74 -5.25
N ASN A 188 -17.95 -12.81 -6.05
CA ASN A 188 -19.14 -13.43 -6.64
C ASN A 188 -19.88 -14.41 -5.70
N GLY A 189 -19.38 -14.63 -4.48
CA GLY A 189 -19.96 -15.57 -3.50
C GLY A 189 -19.43 -17.01 -3.62
N GLY A 190 -18.52 -17.30 -4.54
CA GLY A 190 -17.83 -18.59 -4.61
C GLY A 190 -16.87 -18.80 -3.43
N MET A 191 -16.67 -20.04 -3.00
CA MET A 191 -15.68 -20.36 -1.97
C MET A 191 -14.26 -20.33 -2.55
N TYR A 192 -13.26 -19.91 -1.76
CA TYR A 192 -11.86 -20.10 -2.16
C TYR A 192 -11.47 -21.57 -2.08
N THR A 193 -10.81 -22.08 -3.12
CA THR A 193 -10.37 -23.49 -3.23
C THR A 193 -9.15 -23.82 -2.35
N ALA A 194 -8.48 -22.80 -1.81
CA ALA A 194 -7.43 -22.93 -0.83
C ALA A 194 -7.44 -21.71 0.11
N ASP A 195 -6.96 -21.88 1.35
CA ASP A 195 -6.93 -20.83 2.39
C ASP A 195 -5.78 -19.81 2.14
N LEU A 196 -5.78 -19.28 0.92
CA LEU A 196 -4.78 -18.43 0.31
C LEU A 196 -4.73 -17.04 0.95
N GLN A 197 -5.75 -16.66 1.71
CA GLN A 197 -5.84 -15.35 2.34
C GLN A 197 -5.19 -15.27 3.73
N LEU A 198 -4.78 -16.37 4.37
CA LEU A 198 -4.37 -16.34 5.80
C LEU A 198 -2.85 -16.36 6.04
N ARG A 199 -2.02 -16.40 5.00
CA ARG A 199 -0.56 -16.40 5.13
C ARG A 199 0.02 -14.97 5.23
N GLN A 200 1.25 -14.88 5.73
CA GLN A 200 2.07 -13.67 5.73
C GLN A 200 2.01 -13.04 4.32
N ARG A 201 1.61 -11.77 4.23
CA ARG A 201 1.41 -11.11 2.93
C ARG A 201 2.63 -10.33 2.54
N GLU A 202 2.97 -10.46 1.28
CA GLU A 202 4.01 -9.65 0.65
C GLU A 202 3.34 -8.72 -0.36
N PHE A 203 3.60 -7.44 -0.22
CA PHE A 203 3.28 -6.43 -1.21
C PHE A 203 4.56 -6.08 -1.95
N CYS A 204 4.58 -6.45 -3.21
CA CYS A 204 5.68 -6.17 -4.10
C CYS A 204 5.62 -4.71 -4.55
N VAL A 205 6.71 -3.96 -4.38
CA VAL A 205 6.83 -2.59 -4.86
C VAL A 205 7.73 -2.57 -6.09
N TYR A 206 7.17 -2.14 -7.20
CA TYR A 206 7.80 -2.07 -8.51
C TYR A 206 8.05 -0.64 -8.95
N ASP A 207 9.06 -0.47 -9.78
CA ASP A 207 9.25 0.70 -10.60
C ASP A 207 9.19 0.33 -12.09
N THR A 208 8.83 1.30 -12.94
CA THR A 208 8.75 1.10 -14.39
C THR A 208 10.07 1.41 -15.10
N GLY A 209 11.13 0.65 -14.83
CA GLY A 209 12.29 0.51 -15.71
C GLY A 209 13.60 1.17 -15.24
N TRP A 210 13.82 1.36 -13.94
CA TRP A 210 15.00 2.08 -13.46
C TRP A 210 15.76 1.46 -12.28
N SER A 211 15.22 0.48 -11.56
CA SER A 211 15.96 -0.27 -10.52
C SER A 211 16.86 -1.36 -11.12
N VAL A 212 18.16 -1.27 -10.87
CA VAL A 212 19.12 -2.36 -11.01
C VAL A 212 19.68 -2.63 -9.61
N GLY A 213 19.03 -3.50 -8.83
CA GLY A 213 19.38 -3.71 -7.42
C GLY A 213 18.41 -4.63 -6.66
N GLN A 214 18.71 -4.90 -5.39
CA GLN A 214 17.85 -5.71 -4.52
C GLN A 214 16.52 -4.99 -4.29
N ARG A 215 15.41 -5.71 -4.52
CA ARG A 215 14.07 -5.18 -4.32
C ARG A 215 13.63 -5.32 -2.88
N LEU A 216 12.77 -4.40 -2.48
CA LEU A 216 12.11 -4.41 -1.20
C LEU A 216 10.63 -4.71 -1.38
N SER A 217 10.11 -5.43 -0.40
CA SER A 217 8.68 -5.70 -0.27
C SER A 217 8.20 -5.25 1.10
N VAL A 218 6.91 -4.92 1.16
CA VAL A 218 6.24 -4.65 2.42
C VAL A 218 5.54 -5.92 2.87
N PHE A 219 5.86 -6.38 4.07
CA PHE A 219 5.28 -7.58 4.66
C PHE A 219 4.23 -7.19 5.69
N LEU A 220 3.10 -7.90 5.67
CA LEU A 220 2.04 -7.74 6.66
C LEU A 220 1.69 -9.09 7.29
N GLY A 221 1.85 -9.18 8.60
CA GLY A 221 1.46 -10.35 9.38
C GLY A 221 -0.05 -10.60 9.36
N ALA A 222 -0.46 -11.87 9.37
CA ALA A 222 -1.88 -12.25 9.33
C ALA A 222 -2.64 -11.94 10.64
N LYS A 223 -1.91 -11.86 11.75
CA LYS A 223 -2.41 -11.53 13.10
C LYS A 223 -1.37 -10.66 13.77
N ALA A 224 -1.71 -9.42 14.10
CA ALA A 224 -0.81 -8.59 14.88
C ALA A 224 -1.55 -7.72 15.89
N GLY A 225 -1.01 -7.63 17.10
CA GLY A 225 -1.57 -6.76 18.13
C GLY A 225 -1.25 -5.27 17.92
N SER A 226 -0.34 -4.95 17.00
CA SER A 226 0.22 -3.60 16.83
C SER A 226 0.49 -3.30 15.35
N SER A 227 0.67 -2.01 15.01
CA SER A 227 1.06 -1.54 13.67
C SER A 227 2.46 -2.01 13.24
N GLU A 228 3.27 -2.55 14.16
CA GLU A 228 4.56 -3.19 13.89
C GLU A 228 4.43 -4.50 13.08
N ALA A 229 3.21 -4.97 12.85
CA ALA A 229 2.87 -6.03 11.90
C ALA A 229 3.41 -5.78 10.48
N VAL A 230 3.57 -4.50 10.14
CA VAL A 230 4.01 -4.03 8.84
C VAL A 230 5.52 -3.86 8.89
N THR A 231 6.25 -4.72 8.18
CA THR A 231 7.70 -4.66 8.08
C THR A 231 8.13 -4.42 6.63
N VAL A 232 9.30 -3.85 6.44
CA VAL A 232 9.93 -3.71 5.13
C VAL A 232 11.14 -4.63 5.13
N GLY A 233 11.28 -5.43 4.08
CA GLY A 233 12.39 -6.37 3.95
C GLY A 233 12.71 -6.65 2.50
N HIS A 234 13.71 -7.51 2.28
CA HIS A 234 14.03 -7.98 0.93
C HIS A 234 12.84 -8.74 0.34
N ALA A 235 12.58 -8.47 -0.94
CA ALA A 235 11.58 -9.19 -1.69
C ALA A 235 11.86 -10.69 -1.71
N THR A 236 10.80 -11.49 -1.71
CA THR A 236 10.94 -12.93 -1.98
C THR A 236 11.01 -13.17 -3.48
N LYS A 237 11.38 -14.40 -3.86
CA LYS A 237 11.46 -14.84 -5.26
C LYS A 237 10.21 -14.52 -6.08
N GLY A 238 9.04 -14.45 -5.46
CA GLY A 238 7.79 -14.09 -6.15
C GLY A 238 7.80 -12.65 -6.69
N CYS A 239 8.22 -11.69 -5.87
CA CYS A 239 8.30 -10.28 -6.25
C CYS A 239 9.60 -9.92 -7.00
N ASP A 240 10.65 -10.73 -6.86
CA ASP A 240 11.93 -10.53 -7.55
C ASP A 240 11.88 -10.95 -9.03
N ASN A 241 11.17 -12.02 -9.38
CA ASN A 241 11.32 -12.69 -10.69
C ASN A 241 10.48 -12.10 -11.85
N GLU A 242 9.46 -11.28 -11.61
CA GLU A 242 8.49 -10.91 -12.66
C GLU A 242 8.78 -9.61 -13.42
N ALA A 243 9.98 -9.01 -13.27
CA ALA A 243 10.37 -7.84 -14.08
C ALA A 243 11.27 -8.17 -15.27
N THR A 244 11.40 -9.45 -15.61
CA THR A 244 12.07 -9.91 -16.84
C THR A 244 11.11 -10.32 -17.95
N ALA A 245 9.81 -10.01 -17.85
CA ALA A 245 8.82 -10.27 -18.90
C ALA A 245 8.26 -8.97 -19.49
#